data_AF-A0A151SGV6-F1
#
_entry.id   AF-A0A151SGV6-F1
#
_cell.length_a   1.000
_cell.length_b   1.000
_cell.length_c   1.000
_cell.angle_alpha   90.00
_cell.angle_beta   90.00
_cell.angle_gamma   90.00
#
_symmetry.space_group_name_H-M   'P 1'
#
loop_
_entity.id
_entity.type
_entity.pdbx_description
1 polymer ?
#
loop_
_entity_poly.entity_id
_entity_poly.type
_entity_poly.pdbx_seq_one_letter_code
_entity_poly.pdbx_strand_id
1 'polypeptide(L)'
;MVMAHLTEFSNFLNPFAASGSCMSRMRATQCHYLDLQKRLETSRDKARAKLQLAVRLKCGSACLIVVVTASLVVIVMTHGFVLLVVAAGLASTMDWASERKLAKVMARLDAAAKGTYIVNKDLETTSRLVARLNDEFEYMRTTVRFWLERKDDRIQADGEVARLLKKNQCSFSDLLDELEEHLYLCFMTINRARELVLNKIIDTT
;
A
#
# COMPACT_ATOMS: atom_id res chain seq x y z
N MET A 1 6.35 14.67 47.71
CA MET A 1 6.30 13.51 46.79
C MET A 1 5.99 13.95 45.36
N VAL A 2 4.89 14.69 45.12
CA VAL A 2 4.48 15.17 43.78
C VAL A 2 5.58 15.96 43.04
N MET A 3 6.22 16.95 43.67
CA MET A 3 7.30 17.73 43.07
C MET A 3 8.52 16.90 42.62
N ALA A 4 8.81 15.79 43.31
CA ALA A 4 9.90 14.90 42.92
C ALA A 4 9.56 14.14 41.64
N HIS A 5 8.33 13.62 41.52
CA HIS A 5 7.84 12.97 40.31
C HIS A 5 7.73 13.94 39.11
N LEU A 6 7.31 15.19 39.33
CA LEU A 6 7.29 16.21 38.28
C LEU A 6 8.70 16.55 37.79
N THR A 7 9.65 16.61 38.72
CA THR A 7 11.07 16.85 38.39
C THR A 7 11.66 15.67 37.62
N GLU A 8 11.38 14.43 38.05
CA GLU A 8 11.75 13.20 37.35
C GLU A 8 11.15 13.17 35.94
N PHE A 9 9.86 13.45 35.79
CA PHE A 9 9.17 13.53 34.50
C PHE A 9 9.77 14.61 33.58
N SER A 10 10.06 15.81 34.10
CA SER A 10 10.71 16.89 33.32
C SER A 10 12.09 16.48 32.80
N ASN A 11 12.82 15.70 33.58
CA ASN A 11 14.15 15.18 33.22
C ASN A 11 14.08 13.94 32.33
N PHE A 12 12.91 13.29 32.21
CA PHE A 12 12.73 12.14 31.33
C PHE A 12 13.02 12.52 29.88
N LEU A 13 13.81 11.68 29.21
CA LEU A 13 14.10 11.85 27.79
C LEU A 13 12.84 11.51 27.00
N ASN A 14 12.47 12.37 26.07
CA ASN A 14 11.34 12.09 25.18
C ASN A 14 11.67 10.86 24.31
N PRO A 15 10.94 9.73 24.47
CA PRO A 15 11.22 8.52 23.70
C PRO A 15 10.87 8.69 22.22
N PHE A 16 10.02 9.67 21.88
CA PHE A 16 9.70 10.05 20.51
C PHE A 16 10.64 11.13 19.95
N ALA A 17 11.54 11.72 20.74
CA ALA A 17 12.52 12.67 20.20
C ALA A 17 13.58 11.98 19.32
N ALA A 18 13.87 10.70 19.58
CA ALA A 18 14.61 9.84 18.65
C ALA A 18 13.89 9.66 17.30
N SER A 19 12.62 10.11 17.20
CA SER A 19 11.84 10.04 15.97
C SER A 19 12.42 10.86 14.83
N GLY A 20 13.33 11.83 15.02
CA GLY A 20 14.02 12.43 13.87
C GLY A 20 14.67 11.38 12.96
N SER A 21 15.30 10.37 13.58
CA SER A 21 15.90 9.22 12.88
C SER A 21 14.89 8.12 12.50
N CYS A 22 13.85 7.92 13.32
CA CYS A 22 12.79 6.94 13.02
C CYS A 22 11.88 7.43 11.88
N MET A 23 11.53 8.70 11.87
CA MET A 23 10.72 9.38 10.86
C MET A 23 11.47 9.50 9.54
N SER A 24 12.79 9.74 9.55
CA SER A 24 13.57 9.67 8.30
C SER A 24 13.61 8.25 7.73
N ARG A 25 13.75 7.22 8.59
CA ARG A 25 13.66 5.81 8.19
C ARG A 25 12.26 5.43 7.68
N MET A 26 11.22 5.93 8.34
CA MET A 26 9.83 5.71 7.95
C MET A 26 9.50 6.42 6.65
N ARG A 27 9.97 7.65 6.44
CA ARG A 27 9.89 8.34 5.14
C ARG A 27 10.64 7.58 4.06
N ALA A 28 11.86 7.10 4.33
CA ALA A 28 12.60 6.30 3.36
C ALA A 28 11.83 5.01 2.98
N THR A 29 11.22 4.36 3.98
CA THR A 29 10.35 3.21 3.79
C THR A 29 9.12 3.57 2.96
N GLN A 30 8.44 4.68 3.27
CA GLN A 30 7.29 5.19 2.54
C GLN A 30 7.64 5.53 1.09
N CYS A 31 8.77 6.20 0.85
CA CYS A 31 9.29 6.45 -0.50
C CYS A 31 9.51 5.15 -1.28
N HIS A 32 10.05 4.13 -0.63
CA HIS A 32 10.22 2.81 -1.24
C HIS A 32 8.89 2.14 -1.58
N TYR A 33 7.88 2.22 -0.70
CA TYR A 33 6.54 1.71 -0.99
C TYR A 33 5.86 2.50 -2.13
N LEU A 34 6.02 3.81 -2.19
CA LEU A 34 5.52 4.65 -3.30
C LEU A 34 6.18 4.29 -4.63
N ASP A 35 7.51 4.12 -4.66
CA ASP A 35 8.22 3.67 -5.86
C ASP A 35 7.73 2.29 -6.30
N LEU A 36 7.62 1.35 -5.35
CA LEU A 36 7.11 0.01 -5.61
C LEU A 36 5.69 0.06 -6.18
N GLN A 37 4.81 0.87 -5.59
CA GLN A 37 3.43 1.04 -6.07
C GLN A 37 3.43 1.52 -7.52
N LYS A 38 4.18 2.59 -7.82
CA LYS A 38 4.30 3.14 -9.17
C LYS A 38 4.80 2.11 -10.17
N ARG A 39 5.80 1.30 -9.79
CA ARG A 39 6.35 0.23 -10.64
C ARG A 39 5.33 -0.87 -10.88
N LEU A 40 4.56 -1.26 -9.86
CA LEU A 40 3.50 -2.26 -9.98
C LEU A 40 2.36 -1.77 -10.89
N GLU A 41 1.93 -0.52 -10.74
CA GLU A 41 0.92 0.12 -11.60
C GLU A 41 1.40 0.19 -13.05
N THR A 42 2.62 0.68 -13.27
CA THR A 42 3.22 0.76 -14.62
C THR A 42 3.32 -0.62 -15.27
N SER A 43 3.74 -1.63 -14.51
CA SER A 43 3.83 -3.01 -14.97
C SER A 43 2.45 -3.59 -15.31
N ARG A 44 1.44 -3.32 -14.46
CA ARG A 44 0.05 -3.73 -14.67
C ARG A 44 -0.50 -3.14 -15.96
N ASP A 45 -0.27 -1.85 -16.18
CA ASP A 45 -0.78 -1.14 -17.35
C ASP A 45 -0.10 -1.64 -18.64
N LYS A 46 1.20 -1.93 -18.59
CA LYS A 46 1.93 -2.60 -19.68
C LYS A 46 1.37 -3.99 -19.97
N ALA A 47 1.06 -4.78 -18.94
CA ALA A 47 0.46 -6.10 -19.10
C ALA A 47 -0.95 -6.01 -19.71
N ARG A 48 -1.77 -5.06 -19.26
CA ARG A 48 -3.10 -4.77 -19.82
C ARG A 48 -3.03 -4.38 -21.29
N ALA A 49 -2.11 -3.50 -21.66
CA ALA A 49 -1.95 -3.06 -23.05
C ALA A 49 -1.59 -4.24 -23.97
N LYS A 50 -0.68 -5.12 -23.52
CA LYS A 50 -0.33 -6.36 -24.24
C LYS A 50 -1.53 -7.30 -24.38
N LEU A 51 -2.35 -7.43 -23.35
CA LEU A 51 -3.53 -8.30 -23.36
C LEU A 51 -4.56 -7.78 -24.36
N GLN A 52 -4.85 -6.48 -24.30
CA GLN A 52 -5.75 -5.82 -25.26
C GLN A 52 -5.25 -5.92 -26.70
N LEU A 53 -3.94 -5.85 -26.92
CA LEU A 53 -3.35 -6.03 -28.25
C LEU A 53 -3.55 -7.48 -28.75
N ALA A 54 -3.29 -8.49 -27.91
CA ALA A 54 -3.49 -9.89 -28.25
C ALA A 54 -4.96 -10.21 -28.59
N VAL A 55 -5.90 -9.71 -27.78
CA VAL A 55 -7.34 -9.86 -28.01
C VAL A 55 -7.76 -9.18 -29.32
N ARG A 56 -7.28 -7.97 -29.60
CA ARG A 56 -7.57 -7.26 -30.86
C ARG A 56 -7.05 -7.99 -32.10
N LEU A 57 -5.80 -8.47 -32.05
CA LEU A 57 -5.20 -9.28 -33.13
C LEU A 57 -6.02 -10.55 -33.40
N LYS A 58 -6.49 -11.22 -32.34
CA LYS A 58 -7.34 -12.41 -32.43
C LYS A 58 -8.69 -12.11 -33.08
N CYS A 59 -9.39 -11.07 -32.64
CA CYS A 59 -10.66 -10.65 -33.25
C CYS A 59 -10.48 -10.26 -34.73
N GLY A 60 -9.41 -9.53 -35.05
CA GLY A 60 -9.07 -9.16 -36.43
C GLY A 60 -8.79 -10.38 -37.31
N SER A 61 -8.00 -11.33 -36.82
CA SER A 61 -7.71 -12.59 -37.52
C SER A 61 -8.97 -13.44 -37.73
N ALA A 62 -9.84 -13.57 -36.72
CA ALA A 62 -11.10 -14.30 -36.86
C ALA A 62 -12.00 -13.70 -37.95
N CYS A 63 -12.08 -12.37 -38.02
CA CYS A 63 -12.81 -11.67 -39.08
C CYS A 63 -12.23 -11.99 -40.47
N LEU A 64 -10.91 -11.94 -40.62
CA LEU A 64 -10.23 -12.28 -41.87
C LEU A 64 -10.46 -13.74 -42.28
N ILE A 65 -10.42 -14.69 -41.34
CA ILE A 65 -10.71 -16.10 -41.61
C ILE A 65 -12.14 -16.25 -42.16
N VAL A 66 -13.14 -15.62 -41.53
CA VAL A 66 -14.54 -15.68 -41.98
C VAL A 66 -14.68 -15.15 -43.41
N VAL A 67 -14.09 -13.98 -43.70
CA VAL A 67 -14.13 -13.38 -45.05
C VAL A 67 -13.47 -14.29 -46.09
N VAL A 68 -12.26 -14.79 -45.80
CA VAL A 68 -11.53 -15.69 -46.71
C VAL A 68 -12.30 -16.99 -46.95
N THR A 69 -12.88 -17.60 -45.90
CA THR A 69 -13.70 -18.81 -46.07
C THR A 69 -14.96 -18.53 -46.91
N ALA A 70 -15.66 -17.42 -46.69
CA ALA A 70 -16.84 -17.06 -47.48
C ALA A 70 -16.49 -16.85 -48.96
N SER A 71 -15.41 -16.10 -49.25
CA SER A 71 -14.94 -15.90 -50.62
C SER A 71 -14.48 -17.21 -51.28
N LEU A 72 -13.80 -18.08 -50.54
CA LEU A 72 -13.33 -19.36 -51.06
C LEU A 72 -14.49 -20.31 -51.41
N VAL A 73 -15.55 -20.34 -50.61
CA VAL A 73 -16.77 -21.12 -50.92
C VAL A 73 -17.36 -20.66 -52.25
N VAL A 74 -17.43 -19.36 -52.52
CA VAL A 74 -17.93 -18.83 -53.79
C VAL A 74 -17.04 -19.27 -54.95
N ILE A 75 -15.71 -19.17 -54.81
CA ILE A 75 -14.73 -19.52 -55.85
C ILE A 75 -14.75 -21.04 -56.15
N VAL A 76 -14.88 -21.89 -55.13
CA VAL A 76 -14.95 -23.35 -55.30
C VAL A 76 -16.25 -23.74 -56.01
N MET A 77 -17.37 -23.11 -55.65
CA MET A 77 -18.67 -23.35 -56.29
C MET A 77 -18.69 -22.90 -57.75
N THR A 78 -17.93 -21.85 -58.12
CA THR A 78 -17.84 -21.39 -59.51
C THR A 78 -16.81 -22.13 -60.36
N HIS A 79 -15.75 -22.72 -59.78
CA HIS A 79 -14.61 -23.25 -60.56
C HIS A 79 -14.19 -24.71 -60.30
N GLY A 80 -14.85 -25.49 -59.45
CA GLY A 80 -14.72 -26.96 -59.45
C GLY A 80 -13.30 -27.54 -59.28
N PHE A 81 -12.61 -27.23 -58.16
CA PHE A 81 -11.40 -27.87 -57.57
C PHE A 81 -10.10 -27.87 -58.44
N VAL A 82 -8.86 -27.71 -57.95
CA VAL A 82 -8.12 -28.35 -56.84
C VAL A 82 -6.86 -27.50 -56.51
N LEU A 83 -6.61 -27.11 -55.24
CA LEU A 83 -5.36 -27.41 -54.50
C LEU A 83 -5.35 -26.83 -53.06
N LEU A 84 -5.41 -27.76 -52.11
CA LEU A 84 -4.61 -27.85 -50.89
C LEU A 84 -4.61 -26.69 -49.86
N VAL A 85 -5.56 -26.77 -48.92
CA VAL A 85 -5.38 -27.12 -47.49
C VAL A 85 -3.94 -27.11 -46.90
N VAL A 86 -3.14 -26.06 -47.13
CA VAL A 86 -1.89 -25.84 -46.35
C VAL A 86 -1.91 -24.52 -45.57
N ALA A 87 -2.72 -23.55 -45.97
CA ALA A 87 -2.78 -22.26 -45.27
C ALA A 87 -3.65 -22.27 -43.99
N ALA A 88 -4.57 -23.24 -43.83
CA ALA A 88 -5.48 -23.28 -42.68
C ALA A 88 -4.85 -23.83 -41.39
N GLY A 89 -3.67 -24.46 -41.47
CA GLY A 89 -2.99 -25.08 -40.33
C GLY A 89 -2.14 -24.14 -39.48
N LEU A 90 -1.85 -22.93 -39.95
CA LEU A 90 -0.92 -22.00 -39.27
C LEU A 90 -1.61 -20.86 -38.51
N ALA A 91 -2.94 -20.76 -38.53
CA ALA A 91 -3.65 -19.61 -37.95
C ALA A 91 -4.18 -19.82 -36.52
N SER A 92 -4.20 -21.04 -35.96
CA SER A 92 -4.92 -21.30 -34.70
C SER A 92 -4.06 -21.60 -33.47
N THR A 93 -2.74 -21.71 -33.58
CA THR A 93 -1.85 -21.88 -32.42
C THR A 93 -1.35 -20.55 -31.86
N MET A 94 -2.08 -19.44 -32.08
CA MET A 94 -1.76 -18.19 -31.39
C MET A 94 -2.06 -18.41 -29.90
N ASP A 95 -0.97 -18.60 -29.17
CA ASP A 95 -0.89 -19.29 -27.89
C ASP A 95 -1.89 -18.74 -26.87
N TRP A 96 -3.03 -19.42 -26.69
CA TRP A 96 -4.01 -19.12 -25.65
C TRP A 96 -3.37 -19.20 -24.26
N ALA A 97 -2.27 -19.96 -24.14
CA ALA A 97 -1.48 -19.98 -22.91
C ALA A 97 -0.78 -18.63 -22.67
N SER A 98 -0.41 -17.86 -23.71
CA SER A 98 0.18 -16.52 -23.58
C SER A 98 -0.84 -15.49 -23.04
N GLU A 99 -2.07 -15.51 -23.55
CA GLU A 99 -3.16 -14.65 -23.05
C GLU A 99 -3.50 -14.97 -21.58
N ARG A 100 -3.65 -16.27 -21.26
CA ARG A 100 -3.93 -16.75 -19.90
C ARG A 100 -2.77 -16.43 -18.94
N LYS A 101 -1.52 -16.59 -19.37
CA LYS A 101 -0.32 -16.19 -18.60
C LYS A 101 -0.32 -14.70 -18.32
N LEU A 102 -0.68 -13.87 -19.31
CA LEU A 102 -0.71 -12.43 -19.16
C LEU A 102 -1.83 -11.96 -18.23
N ALA A 103 -3.02 -12.57 -18.32
CA ALA A 103 -4.11 -12.33 -17.39
C ALA A 103 -3.74 -12.70 -15.95
N LYS A 104 -3.02 -13.82 -15.75
CA LYS A 104 -2.47 -14.23 -14.46
C LYS A 104 -1.46 -13.21 -13.91
N VAL A 105 -0.53 -12.74 -14.76
CA VAL A 105 0.42 -11.68 -14.39
C VAL A 105 -0.29 -10.38 -14.00
N MET A 106 -1.33 -9.97 -14.75
CA MET A 106 -2.14 -8.81 -14.39
C MET A 106 -2.80 -8.96 -13.01
N ALA A 107 -3.38 -10.12 -12.71
CA ALA A 107 -4.01 -10.36 -11.41
C ALA A 107 -3.01 -10.29 -10.25
N ARG A 108 -1.79 -10.81 -10.44
CA ARG A 108 -0.70 -10.70 -9.46
C ARG A 108 -0.29 -9.24 -9.23
N LEU A 109 -0.11 -8.48 -10.31
CA LEU A 109 0.28 -7.07 -10.24
C LEU A 109 -0.81 -6.21 -9.60
N ASP A 110 -2.09 -6.49 -9.86
CA ASP A 110 -3.22 -5.79 -9.23
C ASP A 110 -3.29 -6.06 -7.72
N ALA A 111 -3.15 -7.33 -7.31
CA ALA A 111 -3.11 -7.69 -5.89
C ALA A 111 -1.93 -7.04 -5.16
N ALA A 112 -0.74 -7.05 -5.77
CA ALA A 112 0.45 -6.42 -5.20
C ALA A 112 0.30 -4.89 -5.12
N ALA A 113 -0.23 -4.24 -6.16
CA ALA A 113 -0.44 -2.79 -6.17
C ALA A 113 -1.41 -2.35 -5.06
N LYS A 114 -2.54 -3.04 -4.92
CA LYS A 114 -3.52 -2.80 -3.84
C LYS A 114 -2.91 -2.99 -2.45
N GLY A 115 -2.18 -4.08 -2.25
CA GLY A 115 -1.50 -4.34 -0.98
C GLY A 115 -0.49 -3.24 -0.63
N THR A 116 0.33 -2.84 -1.60
CA THR A 116 1.35 -1.79 -1.43
C THR A 116 0.72 -0.44 -1.09
N TYR A 117 -0.39 -0.09 -1.75
CA TYR A 117 -1.12 1.15 -1.47
C TYR A 117 -1.65 1.21 -0.04
N ILE A 118 -2.27 0.12 0.44
CA ILE A 118 -2.85 0.10 1.79
C ILE A 118 -1.75 0.22 2.84
N VAL A 119 -0.66 -0.56 2.71
CA VAL A 119 0.48 -0.49 3.62
C VAL A 119 1.10 0.92 3.63
N ASN A 120 1.21 1.56 2.47
CA ASN A 120 1.71 2.93 2.38
C ASN A 120 0.80 3.93 3.12
N LYS A 121 -0.52 3.76 3.04
CA LYS A 121 -1.49 4.61 3.76
C LYS A 121 -1.43 4.40 5.27
N ASP A 122 -1.28 3.15 5.71
CA ASP A 122 -1.15 2.81 7.12
C ASP A 122 0.12 3.41 7.72
N LEU A 123 1.26 3.29 7.04
CA LEU A 123 2.53 3.91 7.46
C LEU A 123 2.45 5.44 7.57
N GLU A 124 1.73 6.10 6.66
CA GLU A 124 1.49 7.55 6.75
C GLU A 124 0.68 7.92 8.01
N THR A 125 -0.35 7.13 8.33
CA THR A 125 -1.17 7.32 9.53
C THR A 125 -0.32 7.11 10.79
N THR A 126 0.45 6.02 10.87
CA THR A 126 1.39 5.76 11.97
C THR A 126 2.39 6.90 12.14
N SER A 127 2.95 7.41 11.03
CA SER A 127 3.88 8.55 11.09
C SER A 127 3.26 9.81 11.68
N ARG A 128 1.99 10.07 11.38
CA ARG A 128 1.26 11.21 11.93
C ARG A 128 0.97 11.04 13.42
N LEU A 129 0.61 9.84 13.86
CA LEU A 129 0.37 9.55 15.28
C LEU A 129 1.65 9.70 16.11
N VAL A 130 2.77 9.16 15.63
CA VAL A 130 4.08 9.33 16.29
C VAL A 130 4.48 10.79 16.40
N ALA A 131 4.22 11.61 15.36
CA ALA A 131 4.48 13.05 15.42
C ALA A 131 3.60 13.75 16.48
N ARG A 132 2.31 13.40 16.55
CA ARG A 132 1.40 13.96 17.57
C ARG A 132 1.79 13.56 18.99
N LEU A 133 2.19 12.31 19.21
CA LEU A 133 2.69 11.85 20.52
C LEU A 133 3.96 12.61 20.94
N ASN A 134 4.86 12.87 20.00
CA ASN A 134 6.03 13.69 20.26
C ASN A 134 5.66 15.12 20.69
N ASP A 135 4.74 15.75 19.96
CA ASP A 135 4.31 17.12 20.24
C ASP A 135 3.59 17.21 21.60
N GLU A 136 2.69 16.26 21.91
CA GLU A 136 1.96 16.19 23.18
C GLU A 136 2.91 15.93 24.36
N PHE A 137 3.90 15.05 24.19
CA PHE A 137 4.90 14.77 25.21
C PHE A 137 5.77 16.00 25.51
N GLU A 138 6.27 16.69 24.46
CA GLU A 138 7.05 17.93 24.66
C GLU A 138 6.20 19.05 25.26
N TYR A 139 4.93 19.16 24.87
CA TYR A 139 4.01 20.11 25.50
C TYR A 139 3.84 19.83 27.00
N MET A 140 3.61 18.57 27.38
CA MET A 140 3.49 18.18 28.78
C MET A 140 4.79 18.46 29.56
N ARG A 141 5.94 18.10 28.97
CA ARG A 141 7.27 18.30 29.56
C ARG A 141 7.62 19.78 29.76
N THR A 142 7.39 20.62 28.75
CA THR A 142 7.65 22.06 28.81
C THR A 142 6.74 22.75 29.83
N THR A 143 5.47 22.35 29.88
CA THR A 143 4.52 22.83 30.88
C THR A 143 5.00 22.49 32.29
N VAL A 144 5.36 21.24 32.58
CA VAL A 144 5.87 20.83 33.90
C VAL A 144 7.13 21.62 34.27
N ARG A 145 8.08 21.78 33.34
CA ARG A 145 9.31 22.55 33.57
C ARG A 145 9.03 24.01 33.94
N PHE A 146 8.15 24.66 33.19
CA PHE A 146 7.71 26.04 33.43
C PHE A 146 7.10 26.24 34.84
N TRP A 147 6.35 25.26 35.34
CA TRP A 147 5.80 25.30 36.69
C TRP A 147 6.85 25.02 37.78
N LEU A 148 7.79 24.10 37.54
CA LEU A 148 8.90 23.83 38.46
C LEU A 148 9.83 25.04 38.65
N GLU A 149 9.98 25.88 37.62
CA GLU A 149 10.79 27.09 37.65
C GLU A 149 10.14 28.23 38.46
N ARG A 150 8.79 28.31 38.50
CA ARG A 150 8.04 29.33 39.26
C ARG A 150 7.75 28.96 40.71
N LYS A 151 8.80 28.62 41.48
CA LYS A 151 8.74 28.09 42.86
C LYS A 151 7.90 28.85 43.91
N ASP A 152 7.29 30.00 43.63
CA ASP A 152 6.73 30.94 44.62
C ASP A 152 5.17 30.99 44.71
N ASP A 153 4.41 30.64 43.65
CA ASP A 153 2.93 30.75 43.62
C ASP A 153 2.19 29.45 44.03
N ARG A 154 2.68 28.81 45.11
CA ARG A 154 2.68 27.35 45.31
C ARG A 154 1.36 26.60 45.58
N ILE A 155 0.26 27.24 45.97
CA ILE A 155 -0.90 26.48 46.52
C ILE A 155 -2.07 26.37 45.53
N GLN A 156 -2.35 27.40 44.73
CA GLN A 156 -3.37 27.33 43.66
C GLN A 156 -2.83 26.72 42.37
N ALA A 157 -1.54 26.89 42.09
CA ALA A 157 -0.90 26.29 40.92
C ALA A 157 -0.90 24.75 40.98
N ASP A 158 -0.74 24.14 42.16
CA ASP A 158 -0.58 22.69 42.28
C ASP A 158 -1.83 21.91 41.83
N GLY A 159 -3.03 22.41 42.15
CA GLY A 159 -4.30 21.80 41.74
C GLY A 159 -4.60 21.92 40.25
N GLU A 160 -4.35 23.10 39.66
CA GLU A 160 -4.60 23.31 38.22
C GLU A 160 -3.54 22.62 37.37
N VAL A 161 -2.29 22.56 37.83
CA VAL A 161 -1.21 21.78 37.20
C VAL A 161 -1.54 20.30 37.23
N ALA A 162 -1.96 19.75 38.36
CA ALA A 162 -2.36 18.36 38.45
C ALA A 162 -3.56 18.06 37.53
N ARG A 163 -4.53 18.98 37.42
CA ARG A 163 -5.69 18.84 36.53
C ARG A 163 -5.29 18.86 35.05
N LEU A 164 -4.43 19.79 34.66
CA LEU A 164 -3.92 19.92 33.29
C LEU A 164 -3.06 18.71 32.92
N LEU A 165 -2.17 18.28 33.81
CA LEU A 165 -1.32 17.11 33.60
C LEU A 165 -2.14 15.83 33.46
N LYS A 166 -3.16 15.66 34.32
CA LYS A 166 -4.09 14.53 34.22
C LYS A 166 -4.83 14.53 32.89
N LYS A 167 -5.29 15.70 32.42
CA LYS A 167 -5.96 15.83 31.12
C LYS A 167 -5.02 15.45 29.97
N ASN A 168 -3.78 15.95 29.98
CA ASN A 168 -2.79 15.65 28.95
C ASN A 168 -2.32 14.19 29.00
N GLN A 169 -2.26 13.59 30.20
CA GLN A 169 -1.95 12.17 30.34
C GLN A 169 -3.07 11.31 29.74
N CYS A 170 -4.34 11.68 29.93
CA CYS A 170 -5.46 10.99 29.28
C CYS A 170 -5.37 11.10 27.75
N SER A 171 -5.19 12.31 27.19
CA SER A 171 -5.05 12.48 25.73
C SER A 171 -3.84 11.73 25.17
N PHE A 172 -2.72 11.72 25.89
CA PHE A 172 -1.54 10.98 25.50
C PHE A 172 -1.75 9.46 25.55
N SER A 173 -2.46 8.95 26.57
CA SER A 173 -2.86 7.54 26.66
C SER A 173 -3.76 7.14 25.50
N ASP A 174 -4.78 7.96 25.19
CA ASP A 174 -5.68 7.71 24.07
C ASP A 174 -4.92 7.66 22.73
N LEU A 175 -3.92 8.54 22.55
CA LEU A 175 -3.05 8.54 21.36
C LEU A 175 -2.12 7.32 21.30
N LEU A 176 -1.69 6.78 22.44
CA LEU A 176 -0.91 5.54 22.50
C LEU A 176 -1.76 4.33 22.13
N ASP A 177 -2.99 4.27 22.65
CA ASP A 177 -3.94 3.21 22.32
C ASP A 177 -4.27 3.24 20.82
N GLU A 178 -4.50 4.43 20.24
CA GLU A 178 -4.71 4.61 18.80
C GLU A 178 -3.48 4.18 17.98
N LEU A 179 -2.26 4.50 18.45
CA LEU A 179 -1.02 4.07 17.79
C LEU A 179 -0.87 2.54 17.82
N GLU A 180 -1.12 1.91 18.97
CA GLU A 180 -1.04 0.45 19.13
C GLU A 180 -2.03 -0.26 18.19
N GLU A 181 -3.28 0.21 18.17
CA GLU A 181 -4.32 -0.32 17.29
C GLU A 181 -3.90 -0.21 15.81
N HIS A 182 -3.43 0.96 15.38
CA HIS A 182 -2.99 1.16 14.00
C HIS A 182 -1.77 0.33 13.62
N LEU A 183 -0.83 0.11 14.55
CA LEU A 183 0.30 -0.79 14.32
C LEU A 183 -0.17 -2.23 14.14
N TYR A 184 -1.08 -2.71 15.00
CA TYR A 184 -1.65 -4.04 14.89
C TYR A 184 -2.39 -4.23 13.56
N LEU A 185 -3.25 -3.28 13.19
CA LEU A 185 -3.96 -3.29 11.91
C LEU A 185 -2.99 -3.27 10.71
N CYS A 186 -1.95 -2.44 10.76
CA CYS A 186 -0.92 -2.38 9.73
C CYS A 186 -0.23 -3.74 9.54
N PHE A 187 0.18 -4.40 10.63
CA PHE A 187 0.78 -5.74 10.56
C PHE A 187 -0.18 -6.78 9.97
N MET A 188 -1.44 -6.76 10.39
CA MET A 188 -2.47 -7.65 9.84
C MET A 188 -2.67 -7.42 8.34
N THR A 189 -2.68 -6.16 7.89
CA THR A 189 -2.79 -5.82 6.47
C THR A 189 -1.56 -6.26 5.68
N ILE A 190 -0.34 -6.07 6.19
CA ILE A 190 0.89 -6.54 5.55
C ILE A 190 0.85 -8.07 5.37
N ASN A 191 0.48 -8.79 6.43
CA ASN A 191 0.39 -10.26 6.40
C ASN A 191 -0.65 -10.73 5.40
N ARG A 192 -1.83 -10.11 5.40
CA ARG A 192 -2.89 -10.42 4.43
C ARG A 192 -2.50 -10.08 3.00
N ALA A 193 -1.86 -8.94 2.76
CA ALA A 193 -1.39 -8.54 1.43
C ALA A 193 -0.35 -9.53 0.91
N ARG A 194 0.59 -9.95 1.77
CA ARG A 194 1.58 -10.99 1.46
C ARG A 194 0.89 -12.31 1.11
N GLU A 195 -0.07 -12.77 1.90
CA GLU A 195 -0.82 -13.99 1.65
C GLU A 195 -1.56 -13.94 0.29
N LEU A 196 -2.27 -12.84 0.00
CA LEU A 196 -2.96 -12.67 -1.27
C LEU A 196 -2.01 -12.69 -2.47
N VAL A 197 -0.85 -12.03 -2.36
CA VAL A 197 0.15 -12.04 -3.42
C VAL A 197 0.75 -13.44 -3.59
N LEU A 198 1.09 -14.12 -2.50
CA LEU A 198 1.64 -15.48 -2.54
C LEU A 198 0.64 -16.48 -3.12
N ASN A 199 -0.62 -16.44 -2.71
CA ASN A 199 -1.68 -17.26 -3.29
C ASN A 199 -1.81 -16.99 -4.79
N LYS A 200 -1.76 -15.73 -5.23
CA LYS A 200 -1.75 -15.40 -6.67
C LYS A 200 -0.48 -15.80 -7.40
N ILE A 201 0.63 -16.10 -6.72
CA ILE A 201 1.85 -16.64 -7.33
C ILE A 201 1.77 -18.17 -7.40
N ILE A 202 1.32 -18.82 -6.33
CA ILE A 202 1.27 -20.28 -6.16
C ILE A 202 0.11 -20.91 -6.95
N ASP A 203 -1.08 -20.30 -7.02
CA ASP A 203 -2.22 -20.75 -7.84
C ASP A 203 -1.91 -20.78 -9.36
N THR A 204 -0.71 -20.39 -9.74
CA THR A 204 -0.33 -20.09 -11.11
C THR A 204 1.03 -20.67 -11.53
N THR A 205 1.72 -21.39 -10.65
CA THR A 205 2.66 -22.48 -11.01
C THR A 205 1.88 -23.73 -11.38
#